data_AF-A0A8J6R351-F1
#
_entry.id   AF-A0A8J6R351-F1
#
_cell.length_a   1.000
_cell.length_b   1.000
_cell.length_c   1.000
_cell.angle_alpha   90.00
_cell.angle_beta   90.00
_cell.angle_gamma   90.00
#
_symmetry.space_group_name_H-M   'P 1'
#
loop_
_entity.id
_entity.type
_entity.pdbx_description
1 polymer ?
#
loop_
_entity_poly.entity_id
_entity_poly.type
_entity_poly.pdbx_seq_one_letter_code
_entity_poly.pdbx_strand_id
1 'polypeptide(L)' 'MHEVHVLSMFRKISTEPIKRLTVELPESEYRVLEDYCLARQESKRQVIRSFIRRLRQRGRAKNQEPIG' A
#
# COMPACT_ATOMS: atom_id res chain seq x y z
N MET A 1 -21.44 -15.92 37.45
CA MET A 1 -20.22 -15.08 37.47
C MET A 1 -19.59 -15.19 36.08
N HIS A 2 -19.15 -14.06 35.54
CA HIS A 2 -19.06 -13.76 34.10
C HIS A 2 -18.21 -14.73 33.26
N GLU A 3 -18.79 -15.20 32.15
CA GLU A 3 -18.08 -15.75 31.00
C GLU A 3 -17.24 -14.66 30.35
N VAL A 4 -15.93 -14.80 30.40
CA VAL A 4 -15.00 -13.90 29.72
C VAL A 4 -14.84 -14.42 28.29
N HIS A 5 -15.69 -13.95 27.40
CA HIS A 5 -15.58 -14.22 25.96
C HIS A 5 -14.33 -13.49 25.44
N VAL A 6 -13.19 -14.19 25.45
CA VAL A 6 -11.94 -13.69 24.88
C VAL A 6 -12.10 -13.67 23.36
N LEU A 7 -12.57 -12.53 22.83
CA LEU A 7 -12.55 -12.24 21.41
C LEU A 7 -11.10 -12.19 20.95
N SER A 8 -10.59 -13.35 20.55
CA SER A 8 -9.34 -13.50 19.83
C SER A 8 -9.41 -12.63 18.58
N MET A 9 -8.77 -11.47 18.63
CA MET A 9 -8.49 -10.66 17.45
C MET A 9 -7.47 -11.41 16.59
N PHE A 10 -7.92 -12.45 15.88
CA PHE A 10 -7.19 -13.03 14.77
C PHE A 10 -7.00 -11.92 13.73
N ARG A 11 -5.86 -11.23 13.76
CA ARG A 11 -5.41 -10.42 12.63
C ARG A 11 -5.43 -11.36 11.43
N LYS A 12 -6.36 -11.15 10.50
CA LYS A 12 -6.41 -11.87 9.23
C LYS A 12 -5.07 -11.68 8.54
N ILE A 13 -4.16 -12.64 8.72
CA ILE A 13 -2.92 -12.71 7.97
C ILE A 13 -3.38 -12.87 6.53
N SER A 14 -3.03 -11.92 5.67
CA SER A 14 -3.32 -12.04 4.24
C SER A 14 -2.64 -13.30 3.74
N THR A 15 -3.45 -14.30 3.36
CA THR A 15 -3.01 -15.59 2.82
C THR A 15 -2.66 -15.49 1.34
N GLU A 16 -2.76 -14.29 0.75
CA GLU A 16 -2.43 -14.09 -0.65
C GLU A 16 -0.92 -14.20 -0.88
N PRO A 17 -0.50 -14.85 -1.98
CA PRO A 17 0.91 -15.01 -2.29
C PRO A 17 1.57 -13.63 -2.49
N ILE A 18 2.67 -13.39 -1.78
CA ILE A 18 3.45 -12.16 -1.93
C ILE A 18 4.31 -12.29 -3.18
N LYS A 19 4.00 -11.49 -4.21
CA LYS A 19 4.84 -11.34 -5.40
C LYS A 19 6.00 -10.38 -5.13
N ARG A 20 7.20 -10.71 -5.62
CA ARG A 20 8.38 -9.83 -5.59
C ARG A 20 8.60 -9.24 -6.97
N LEU A 21 8.96 -7.96 -7.02
CA LEU A 21 9.25 -7.22 -8.24
C LEU A 21 10.57 -6.48 -8.03
N THR A 22 11.48 -6.62 -8.98
CA THR A 22 12.69 -5.80 -9.09
C THR A 22 12.44 -4.75 -10.16
N VAL A 23 12.81 -3.50 -9.88
CA VAL A 23 12.66 -2.38 -10.82
C VAL A 23 14.03 -1.75 -10.99
N GLU A 24 14.46 -1.63 -12.24
CA GLU A 24 15.67 -0.90 -12.61
C GLU A 24 15.31 0.57 -12.85
N LEU A 25 16.08 1.47 -12.26
CA LEU A 25 15.90 2.91 -12.37
C LEU A 25 17.26 3.57 -12.66
N PRO A 26 17.29 4.65 -13.46
CA PRO A 26 18.44 5.53 -13.48
C PRO A 26 18.80 6.00 -12.07
N GLU A 27 20.09 6.20 -11.79
CA GLU A 27 20.52 6.60 -10.44
C GLU A 27 19.85 7.91 -10.00
N SER A 28 19.69 8.87 -10.91
CA SER A 28 19.02 10.14 -10.63
C SER A 28 17.58 9.96 -10.11
N GLU A 29 16.81 9.07 -10.73
CA GLU A 29 15.44 8.77 -10.30
C GLU A 29 15.41 8.01 -8.97
N TYR A 30 16.35 7.08 -8.78
CA TYR A 30 16.48 6.36 -7.53
C TYR A 30 16.80 7.33 -6.37
N ARG A 31 17.71 8.29 -6.56
CA ARG A 31 18.03 9.33 -5.56
C ARG A 31 16.80 10.14 -5.17
N VAL A 32 16.01 10.59 -6.15
CA VAL A 32 14.75 11.31 -5.89
C VAL A 32 13.80 10.47 -5.04
N LEU A 33 13.69 9.16 -5.30
CA LEU A 33 12.89 8.26 -4.47
C LEU A 33 13.46 8.12 -3.05
N GLU A 34 14.78 8.04 -2.89
CA GLU A 34 15.42 7.97 -1.57
C GLU A 34 15.16 9.21 -0.74
N ASP A 35 15.37 10.40 -1.32
CA ASP A 35 15.14 11.67 -0.66
C ASP A 35 13.68 11.83 -0.23
N TYR A 36 12.75 11.45 -1.11
CA TYR A 36 11.32 11.45 -0.81
C TYR A 36 10.98 10.51 0.36
N CYS A 37 11.59 9.32 0.40
CA CYS A 37 11.42 8.36 1.51
C CYS A 37 11.97 8.90 2.83
N LEU A 38 13.17 9.49 2.81
CA LEU A 38 13.82 10.06 3.98
C LEU A 38 13.00 11.21 4.57
N ALA A 39 12.55 12.15 3.75
CA ALA A 39 11.75 13.29 4.19
C ALA A 39 10.45 12.88 4.89
N ARG A 40 9.87 11.74 4.51
CA ARG A 40 8.60 11.23 5.06
C ARG A 40 8.79 10.19 6.16
N GLN A 41 10.03 9.78 6.45
CA GLN A 41 10.34 8.66 7.34
C GLN A 41 9.57 7.38 6.95
N GLU A 42 9.39 7.15 5.65
CA GLU A 42 8.67 6.00 5.10
C GLU A 42 9.64 5.10 4.33
N SER A 43 9.53 3.79 4.51
CA SER A 43 10.27 2.84 3.67
C SER A 43 9.81 2.92 2.20
N LYS A 44 10.72 2.63 1.26
CA LYS A 44 10.40 2.49 -0.17
C LYS A 44 9.18 1.59 -0.41
N ARG A 45 9.09 0.48 0.34
CA ARG A 45 7.94 -0.45 0.30
C ARG A 45 6.62 0.22 0.70
N GLN A 46 6.63 1.06 1.74
CA GLN A 46 5.44 1.81 2.16
C GLN A 46 5.06 2.85 1.13
N VAL A 47 6.02 3.63 0.63
CA VAL A 47 5.80 4.67 -0.39
C VAL A 47 5.18 4.08 -1.65
N ILE A 48 5.77 3.01 -2.20
CA ILE A 48 5.27 2.34 -3.40
C ILE A 48 3.87 1.75 -3.16
N ARG A 49 3.64 1.12 -2.01
CA ARG A 49 2.31 0.57 -1.68
C ARG A 49 1.25 1.66 -1.57
N SER A 50 1.56 2.77 -0.92
CA SER A 50 0.67 3.92 -0.79
C SER A 50 0.41 4.58 -2.14
N PHE A 51 1.41 4.65 -3.01
CA PHE A 51 1.26 5.12 -4.39
C PHE A 51 0.30 4.22 -5.19
N ILE A 52 0.52 2.90 -5.20
CA ILE A 52 -0.37 1.94 -5.89
C ILE A 52 -1.82 2.04 -5.37
N ARG A 53 -2.01 2.18 -4.06
CA ARG A 53 -3.35 2.37 -3.47
C ARG A 53 -4.03 3.64 -3.98
N ARG A 54 -3.30 4.75 -4.09
CA ARG A 54 -3.81 6.02 -4.65
C ARG A 54 -4.17 5.87 -6.13
N LEU A 55 -3.38 5.14 -6.91
CA LEU A 55 -3.72 4.85 -8.32
C LEU A 55 -5.06 4.11 -8.45
N ARG A 56 -5.30 3.11 -7.59
CA ARG A 56 -6.58 2.37 -7.57
C ARG A 56 -7.78 3.28 -7.27
N GLN A 57 -7.63 4.21 -6.33
CA GLN A 57 -8.69 5.16 -5.98
C GLN A 57 -9.00 6.11 -7.14
N ARG A 58 -7.96 6.63 -7.81
CA ARG A 58 -8.12 7.49 -8.99
C ARG A 58 -8.73 6.75 -10.19
N GLY A 59 -8.35 5.49 -10.42
CA GLY A 59 -8.94 4.66 -11.47
C GLY A 59 -10.41 4.32 -11.22
N ARG A 60 -10.80 4.11 -9.96
CA ARG A 60 -12.22 3.90 -9.59
C ARG A 60 -13.07 5.17 -9.74
N ALA A 61 -12.52 6.33 -9.41
CA ALA A 61 -13.21 7.61 -9.58
C ALA A 61 -13.52 7.94 -11.06
N LYS A 62 -12.77 7.39 -12.01
CA LYS A 62 -13.00 7.59 -13.45
C LYS A 62 -14.04 6.64 -14.06
N ASN A 63 -14.47 5.61 -13.33
CA ASN A 63 -15.40 4.58 -13.81
C ASN A 63 -16.77 4.64 -13.10
N GLN A 64 -17.08 5.76 -12.42
CA GLN A 64 -18.39 6.06 -11.84
C GLN A 64 -18.97 7.29 -12.53
N GLU A 65 -19.20 7.22 -13.84
CA GLU A 65 -20.20 8.10 -14.45
C GLU A 65 -21.57 7.44 -14.23
N PRO A 66 -22.54 8.13 -13.60
CA PRO A 66 -23.91 7.65 -13.57
C PRO A 66 -24.44 7.71 -15.01
N ILE A 67 -24.86 6.56 -15.53
CA ILE A 67 -25.76 6.53 -16.68
C ILE A 67 -27.08 7.11 -16.16
N GLY A 68 -27.29 8.40 -16.45
CA GLY A 68 -28.56 9.10 -16.34
C GLY A 68 -29.07 9.42 -17.72
#